data_AF-A0A498HR88-F1
#
_entry.id   AF-A0A498HR88-F1
#
_cell.length_a   1.000
_cell.length_b   1.000
_cell.length_c   1.000
_cell.angle_alpha   90.00
_cell.angle_beta   90.00
_cell.angle_gamma   90.00
#
_symmetry.space_group_name_H-M   'P 1'
#
loop_
_entity.id
_entity.type
_entity.pdbx_description
1 polymer ?
#
loop_
_entity_poly.entity_id
_entity_poly.type
_entity_poly.pdbx_seq_one_letter_code
_entity_poly.pdbx_strand_id
1 'polypeptide(L)'
;MAEEKVIACHSVAAWTEHLEKSNVDKKLIVVDFTATWCGPCRFIAPIFAELARKNPEVTFLKVDVDELKTVSEEWGVEAMPTFLFLKEGKVVDKVVGAKKEELQLKVVKHAAPADVPADKMAEEKVIACHSVAAWTEHLEKSHVDKKLVVVDFTAIWCGPCRFIAPIFAELARKNPEVTFLKVDVDELKTVTEEWGVEAMPTFLILKEGKVVDKVVGAKKEELQLKVVKHATPADVATASA
;
A
#
# COMPACT_ATOMS: atom_id res chain seq x y z
N MET A 1 -16.76 -8.30 20.94
CA MET A 1 -15.64 -9.27 21.01
C MET A 1 -15.10 -9.34 19.59
N ALA A 2 -13.97 -8.69 19.32
CA ALA A 2 -13.43 -8.64 17.95
C ALA A 2 -12.77 -9.98 17.65
N GLU A 3 -13.33 -10.74 16.70
CA GLU A 3 -12.75 -11.98 16.21
C GLU A 3 -11.30 -11.72 15.78
N GLU A 4 -10.38 -12.52 16.30
CA GLU A 4 -8.98 -12.49 15.94
C GLU A 4 -8.87 -12.91 14.47
N LYS A 5 -8.60 -11.97 13.55
CA LYS A 5 -8.55 -12.24 12.10
C LYS A 5 -7.42 -13.17 11.66
N VAL A 6 -6.54 -13.59 12.58
CA VAL A 6 -5.47 -14.56 12.30
C VAL A 6 -6.01 -15.95 12.56
N ILE A 7 -6.06 -16.77 11.52
CA ILE A 7 -6.61 -18.11 11.57
C ILE A 7 -5.54 -19.08 12.09
N ALA A 8 -5.85 -19.81 13.17
CA ALA A 8 -4.96 -20.82 13.71
C ALA A 8 -5.15 -22.16 12.99
N CYS A 9 -4.09 -22.69 12.40
CA CYS A 9 -4.11 -24.02 11.82
C CYS A 9 -3.60 -25.04 12.85
N HIS A 10 -4.49 -25.94 13.30
CA HIS A 10 -4.19 -26.99 14.29
C HIS A 10 -4.21 -28.41 13.68
N SER A 11 -4.49 -28.55 12.39
CA SER A 11 -4.48 -29.83 11.68
C SER A 11 -4.02 -29.65 10.24
N VAL A 12 -3.46 -30.71 9.64
CA VAL A 12 -3.08 -30.73 8.22
C VAL A 12 -4.32 -30.49 7.33
N ALA A 13 -5.48 -31.03 7.72
CA ALA A 13 -6.72 -30.82 6.97
C ALA A 13 -7.13 -29.33 6.94
N ALA A 14 -7.08 -28.63 8.07
CA ALA A 14 -7.40 -27.19 8.13
C ALA A 14 -6.38 -26.36 7.34
N TRP A 15 -5.09 -26.72 7.42
CA TRP A 15 -4.04 -26.11 6.60
C TRP A 15 -4.34 -26.23 5.10
N THR A 16 -4.62 -27.45 4.62
CA THR A 16 -4.93 -27.72 3.21
C THR A 16 -6.18 -26.97 2.76
N GLU A 17 -7.25 -26.99 3.55
CA GLU A 17 -8.50 -26.27 3.23
C GLU A 17 -8.25 -24.77 3.02
N HIS A 18 -7.48 -24.14 3.92
CA HIS A 18 -7.18 -22.70 3.82
C HIS A 18 -6.28 -22.37 2.61
N LEU A 19 -5.32 -23.23 2.28
CA LEU A 19 -4.51 -23.10 1.07
C LEU A 19 -5.36 -23.21 -0.19
N GLU A 20 -6.18 -24.26 -0.31
CA GLU A 20 -7.04 -24.50 -1.48
C GLU A 20 -8.04 -23.38 -1.69
N LYS A 21 -8.75 -22.96 -0.63
CA LYS A 21 -9.71 -21.86 -0.69
C LYS A 21 -9.05 -20.56 -1.15
N SER A 22 -7.87 -20.25 -0.63
CA SER A 22 -7.17 -19.02 -1.00
C SER A 22 -6.60 -19.06 -2.42
N ASN A 23 -6.25 -20.26 -2.93
CA ASN A 23 -5.87 -20.45 -4.34
C ASN A 23 -7.04 -20.20 -5.29
N VAL A 24 -8.24 -20.67 -4.94
CA VAL A 24 -9.48 -20.38 -5.70
C VAL A 24 -9.77 -18.88 -5.69
N ASP A 25 -9.66 -18.25 -4.52
CA ASP A 25 -9.89 -16.81 -4.35
C ASP A 25 -8.76 -15.93 -4.93
N LYS A 26 -7.64 -16.53 -5.37
CA LYS A 26 -6.40 -15.84 -5.79
C LYS A 26 -5.90 -14.78 -4.80
N LYS A 27 -6.14 -15.01 -3.51
CA LYS A 27 -5.73 -14.12 -2.42
C LYS A 27 -4.30 -14.42 -1.99
N LEU A 28 -3.60 -13.38 -1.53
CA LEU A 28 -2.36 -13.58 -0.80
C LEU A 28 -2.66 -14.30 0.51
N ILE A 29 -1.84 -15.29 0.84
CA ILE A 29 -1.78 -15.89 2.18
C ILE A 29 -0.46 -15.48 2.82
N VAL A 30 -0.50 -15.05 4.07
CA VAL A 30 0.69 -14.85 4.89
C VAL A 30 0.60 -15.78 6.08
N VAL A 31 1.60 -16.65 6.22
CA VAL A 31 1.63 -17.71 7.24
C VAL A 31 2.72 -17.39 8.24
N ASP A 32 2.37 -17.20 9.52
CA ASP A 32 3.30 -17.14 10.65
C ASP A 32 3.58 -18.54 11.19
N PHE A 33 4.75 -19.07 10.89
CA PHE A 33 5.26 -20.28 11.55
C PHE A 33 5.90 -19.88 12.88
N THR A 34 5.24 -20.29 13.95
CA THR A 34 5.48 -19.82 15.31
C THR A 34 5.73 -20.98 16.27
N ALA A 35 6.11 -20.67 17.51
CA ALA A 35 6.22 -21.65 18.59
C ALA A 35 5.95 -21.00 19.94
N THR A 36 5.33 -21.74 20.85
CA THR A 36 4.99 -21.23 22.20
C THR A 36 6.22 -20.81 23.03
N TRP A 37 7.36 -21.47 22.83
CA TRP A 37 8.64 -21.19 23.50
C TRP A 37 9.45 -20.06 22.84
N CYS A 38 9.02 -19.57 21.68
CA CYS A 38 9.73 -18.55 20.91
C CYS A 38 9.42 -17.13 21.44
N GLY A 39 10.39 -16.53 22.14
CA GLY A 39 10.30 -15.15 22.64
C GLY A 39 10.04 -14.10 21.54
N PRO A 40 10.82 -14.07 20.44
CA PRO A 40 10.60 -13.14 19.33
C PRO A 40 9.21 -13.28 18.68
N CYS A 41 8.64 -14.48 18.68
CA CYS A 41 7.30 -14.75 18.15
C CYS A 41 6.22 -13.99 18.94
N ARG A 42 6.35 -13.93 20.28
CA ARG A 42 5.43 -13.17 21.14
C ARG A 42 5.48 -11.67 20.87
N PHE A 43 6.64 -11.15 20.48
CA PHE A 43 6.80 -9.73 20.15
C PHE A 43 6.12 -9.36 18.82
N ILE A 44 6.24 -10.22 17.80
CA ILE A 44 5.69 -9.94 16.46
C ILE A 44 4.20 -10.31 16.34
N ALA A 45 3.68 -11.23 17.16
CA ALA A 45 2.28 -11.65 17.15
C ALA A 45 1.25 -10.50 17.16
N PRO A 46 1.33 -9.49 18.05
CA PRO A 46 0.38 -8.37 18.04
C PRO A 46 0.46 -7.54 16.74
N ILE A 47 1.65 -7.42 16.15
CA ILE A 47 1.86 -6.72 14.88
C ILE A 47 1.23 -7.52 13.74
N PHE A 48 1.41 -8.83 13.74
CA PHE A 48 0.79 -9.74 12.76
C PHE A 48 -0.74 -9.69 12.83
N ALA A 49 -1.30 -9.69 14.05
CA ALA A 49 -2.73 -9.52 14.26
C ALA A 49 -3.25 -8.14 13.81
N GLU A 50 -2.48 -7.07 14.00
CA GLU A 50 -2.82 -5.74 13.46
C GLU A 50 -2.82 -5.74 11.93
N LEU A 51 -1.86 -6.41 11.30
CA LEU A 51 -1.81 -6.54 9.83
C LEU A 51 -3.02 -7.30 9.30
N ALA A 52 -3.42 -8.39 9.95
CA ALA A 52 -4.64 -9.11 9.61
C ALA A 52 -5.89 -8.22 9.69
N ARG A 53 -5.98 -7.35 10.71
CA ARG A 53 -7.08 -6.38 10.83
C ARG A 53 -7.11 -5.39 9.68
N LYS A 54 -5.95 -4.84 9.31
CA LYS A 54 -5.79 -3.78 8.30
C LYS A 54 -5.91 -4.27 6.85
N ASN A 55 -5.68 -5.55 6.58
CA ASN A 55 -5.67 -6.11 5.23
C ASN A 55 -6.70 -7.26 5.12
N PRO A 56 -8.02 -6.98 5.14
CA PRO A 56 -9.08 -8.00 5.07
C PRO A 56 -9.05 -8.86 3.79
N GLU A 57 -8.41 -8.37 2.74
CA GLU A 57 -8.23 -9.04 1.45
C GLU A 57 -7.12 -10.10 1.45
N VAL A 58 -6.30 -10.13 2.51
CA VAL A 58 -5.20 -11.09 2.70
C VAL A 58 -5.59 -12.11 3.77
N THR A 59 -5.34 -13.38 3.51
CA THR A 59 -5.55 -14.45 4.49
C THR A 59 -4.31 -14.54 5.40
N PHE A 60 -4.49 -14.34 6.70
CA PHE A 60 -3.42 -14.51 7.69
C PHE A 60 -3.60 -15.81 8.46
N LEU A 61 -2.62 -16.70 8.36
CA LEU A 61 -2.59 -17.97 9.06
C LEU A 61 -1.48 -17.96 10.12
N LYS A 62 -1.68 -18.69 11.21
CA LYS A 62 -0.61 -19.07 12.13
C LYS A 62 -0.53 -20.59 12.24
N VAL A 63 0.69 -21.10 12.23
CA VAL A 63 1.01 -22.53 12.33
C VAL A 63 2.01 -22.69 13.47
N ASP A 64 1.64 -23.41 14.52
CA ASP A 64 2.61 -23.81 15.53
C ASP A 64 3.43 -24.99 15.00
N VAL A 65 4.76 -24.82 14.95
CA VAL A 65 5.67 -25.83 14.39
C VAL A 65 5.76 -27.10 15.24
N ASP A 66 5.44 -27.02 16.53
CA ASP A 66 5.40 -28.19 17.41
C ASP A 66 4.11 -29.00 17.20
N GLU A 67 2.99 -28.34 16.86
CA GLU A 67 1.71 -28.99 16.57
C GLU A 67 1.65 -29.57 15.14
N LEU A 68 2.16 -28.84 14.15
CA LEU A 68 2.10 -29.19 12.73
C LEU A 68 3.49 -29.37 12.11
N LYS A 69 4.30 -30.21 12.75
CA LYS A 69 5.68 -30.47 12.36
C LYS A 69 5.86 -30.84 10.89
N THR A 70 5.01 -31.74 10.36
CA THR A 70 5.07 -32.17 8.96
C THR A 70 4.86 -31.01 7.97
N VAL A 71 3.97 -30.06 8.30
CA VAL A 71 3.73 -28.87 7.48
C VAL A 71 4.95 -27.95 7.55
N SER A 72 5.50 -27.70 8.74
CA SER A 72 6.70 -26.86 8.86
C SER A 72 7.92 -27.42 8.12
N GLU A 73 8.10 -28.75 8.13
CA GLU A 73 9.18 -29.44 7.42
C GLU A 73 8.98 -29.37 5.90
N GLU A 74 7.77 -29.66 5.40
CA GLU A 74 7.43 -29.59 3.97
C GLU A 74 7.66 -28.20 3.39
N TRP A 75 7.37 -27.16 4.16
CA TRP A 75 7.51 -25.76 3.74
C TRP A 75 8.88 -25.15 4.07
N GLY A 76 9.85 -25.97 4.51
CA GLY A 76 11.25 -25.58 4.69
C GLY A 76 11.46 -24.55 5.80
N VAL A 77 10.72 -24.67 6.90
CA VAL A 77 10.82 -23.77 8.05
C VAL A 77 11.92 -24.25 9.00
N GLU A 78 12.96 -23.44 9.14
CA GLU A 78 14.15 -23.77 9.96
C GLU A 78 14.28 -22.92 11.24
N ALA A 79 13.54 -21.81 11.32
CA ALA A 79 13.64 -20.84 12.40
C ALA A 79 12.31 -20.14 12.67
N MET A 80 12.08 -19.73 13.92
CA MET A 80 10.82 -19.13 14.34
C MET A 80 11.08 -17.71 14.89
N PRO A 81 10.24 -16.71 14.56
CA PRO A 81 9.13 -16.81 13.61
C PRO A 81 9.64 -16.82 12.16
N THR A 82 8.98 -17.58 11.28
CA THR A 82 9.17 -17.49 9.82
C THR A 82 7.83 -17.17 9.18
N PHE A 83 7.81 -16.13 8.35
CA PHE A 83 6.64 -15.74 7.58
C PHE A 83 6.79 -16.17 6.13
N LEU A 84 5.86 -16.97 5.62
CA LEU A 84 5.78 -17.29 4.19
C LEU A 84 4.64 -16.54 3.54
N PHE A 85 4.91 -15.99 2.35
CA PHE A 85 3.94 -15.31 1.50
C PHE A 85 3.59 -16.23 0.35
N LEU A 86 2.32 -16.63 0.25
CA LEU A 86 1.86 -17.61 -0.73
C LEU A 86 0.82 -17.01 -1.69
N LYS A 87 0.98 -17.29 -2.97
CA LYS A 87 -0.05 -17.05 -4.01
C LYS A 87 -0.16 -18.26 -4.91
N GLU A 88 -1.38 -18.73 -5.16
CA GLU A 88 -1.65 -19.85 -6.06
C GLU A 88 -0.77 -21.07 -5.73
N GLY A 89 -0.64 -21.37 -4.43
CA GLY A 89 0.13 -22.50 -3.90
C GLY A 89 1.65 -22.34 -3.95
N LYS A 90 2.17 -21.18 -4.36
CA LYS A 90 3.62 -20.93 -4.49
C LYS A 90 4.09 -19.89 -3.48
N VAL A 91 5.28 -20.12 -2.93
CA VAL A 91 5.98 -19.12 -2.11
C VAL A 91 6.45 -17.98 -3.02
N VAL A 92 5.92 -16.78 -2.81
CA VAL A 92 6.32 -15.55 -3.53
C VAL A 92 7.30 -14.70 -2.72
N ASP A 93 7.36 -14.89 -1.40
CA ASP A 93 8.33 -14.21 -0.52
C ASP A 93 8.44 -14.91 0.85
N LYS A 94 9.49 -14.56 1.60
CA LYS A 94 9.76 -15.07 2.96
C LYS A 94 10.38 -14.00 3.85
N VAL A 95 10.00 -13.97 5.13
CA VAL A 95 10.69 -13.21 6.19
C VAL A 95 11.07 -14.16 7.31
N VAL A 96 12.34 -14.16 7.72
CA VAL A 96 12.81 -14.95 8.86
C VAL A 96 13.16 -14.00 10.01
N GLY A 97 12.61 -14.29 11.19
CA GLY A 97 12.76 -13.50 12.41
C GLY A 97 11.68 -12.43 12.60
N ALA A 98 11.66 -11.82 13.80
CA ALA A 98 10.71 -10.79 14.20
C ALA A 98 11.02 -9.41 13.58
N LYS A 99 11.01 -9.33 12.25
CA LYS A 99 11.34 -8.12 11.47
C LYS A 99 10.06 -7.38 11.06
N LYS A 100 9.58 -6.51 11.96
CA LYS A 100 8.33 -5.74 11.77
C LYS A 100 8.27 -5.02 10.44
N GLU A 101 9.26 -4.20 10.13
CA GLU A 101 9.24 -3.32 8.97
C GLU A 101 9.26 -4.15 7.68
N GLU A 102 10.14 -5.16 7.60
CA GLU A 102 10.24 -6.05 6.44
C GLU A 102 8.91 -6.81 6.19
N LEU A 103 8.28 -7.32 7.25
CA LEU A 103 6.99 -8.00 7.20
C LEU A 103 5.90 -7.08 6.64
N GLN A 104 5.78 -5.86 7.18
CA GLN A 104 4.81 -4.86 6.71
C GLN A 104 5.01 -4.50 5.24
N LEU A 105 6.26 -4.28 4.84
CA LEU A 105 6.62 -3.95 3.46
C LEU A 105 6.20 -5.05 2.47
N LYS A 106 6.47 -6.31 2.82
CA LYS A 106 6.14 -7.46 1.97
C LYS A 106 4.65 -7.75 1.92
N VAL A 107 3.92 -7.53 3.02
CA VAL A 107 2.45 -7.58 3.00
C VAL A 107 1.94 -6.56 1.99
N VAL A 108 2.31 -5.29 2.08
CA VAL A 108 1.86 -4.26 1.13
C VAL A 108 2.25 -4.59 -0.31
N LYS A 109 3.49 -5.06 -0.53
CA LYS A 109 3.99 -5.43 -1.86
C LYS A 109 3.16 -6.54 -2.51
N HIS A 110 2.79 -7.56 -1.75
CA HIS A 110 2.15 -8.77 -2.28
C HIS A 110 0.63 -8.80 -2.07
N ALA A 111 0.08 -7.96 -1.19
CA ALA A 111 -1.33 -7.97 -0.80
C ALA A 111 -2.27 -7.69 -1.96
N ALA A 112 -1.79 -7.12 -3.08
CA ALA A 112 -2.60 -6.94 -4.28
C ALA A 112 -3.14 -8.28 -4.82
N PRO A 113 -4.47 -8.51 -4.83
CA PRO A 113 -5.08 -9.64 -5.52
C PRO A 113 -5.84 -9.17 -6.77
N ALA A 114 -6.17 -10.14 -7.63
CA ALA A 114 -6.76 -10.01 -8.96
C ALA A 114 -8.23 -9.58 -9.01
N ASP A 115 -8.88 -9.26 -7.88
CA ASP A 115 -10.22 -8.68 -7.85
C ASP A 115 -10.37 -7.79 -6.61
N VAL A 116 -10.93 -6.61 -6.80
CA VAL A 116 -10.63 -5.40 -6.04
C VAL A 116 -11.81 -4.96 -5.19
N PRO A 117 -11.69 -4.86 -3.85
CA PRO A 117 -12.65 -4.15 -3.02
C PRO A 117 -12.33 -2.65 -2.94
N ALA A 118 -13.39 -1.84 -3.01
CA ALA A 118 -13.66 -0.42 -2.75
C ALA A 118 -12.53 0.63 -2.56
N ASP A 119 -11.34 0.30 -2.07
CA ASP A 119 -10.25 1.26 -1.82
C ASP A 119 -9.39 1.54 -3.07
N LYS A 120 -9.35 0.67 -4.09
CA LYS A 120 -8.65 1.00 -5.35
C LYS A 120 -9.42 1.93 -6.30
N MET A 121 -10.71 2.22 -6.04
CA MET A 121 -11.38 3.30 -6.78
C MET A 121 -10.76 4.68 -6.51
N ALA A 122 -10.03 4.82 -5.40
CA ALA A 122 -9.37 6.07 -5.04
C ALA A 122 -7.99 6.22 -5.70
N GLU A 123 -7.25 5.12 -5.93
CA GLU A 123 -5.94 5.15 -6.58
C GLU A 123 -6.03 5.20 -8.12
N GLU A 124 -7.13 4.72 -8.73
CA GLU A 124 -7.38 4.85 -10.19
C GLU A 124 -7.48 6.32 -10.66
N LYS A 125 -7.95 7.22 -9.77
CA LYS A 125 -7.99 8.66 -10.08
C LYS A 125 -6.64 9.36 -9.93
N VAL A 126 -5.65 8.68 -9.34
CA VAL A 126 -4.28 9.18 -9.26
C VAL A 126 -3.51 8.65 -10.45
N ILE A 127 -3.06 9.54 -11.32
CA ILE A 127 -2.36 9.18 -12.54
C ILE A 127 -0.88 8.98 -12.20
N ALA A 128 -0.40 7.74 -12.31
CA ALA A 128 1.01 7.43 -12.11
C ALA A 128 1.83 7.79 -13.36
N CYS A 129 2.85 8.62 -13.19
CA CYS A 129 3.79 8.99 -14.23
C CYS A 129 5.02 8.08 -14.14
N HIS A 130 5.22 7.23 -15.16
CA HIS A 130 6.35 6.30 -15.27
C HIS A 130 7.37 6.70 -16.35
N SER A 131 7.13 7.81 -17.06
CA SER A 131 8.05 8.33 -18.07
C SER A 131 7.98 9.85 -18.17
N VAL A 132 9.06 10.48 -18.64
CA VAL A 132 9.09 11.93 -18.88
C VAL A 132 8.03 12.34 -19.92
N ALA A 133 7.78 11.51 -20.92
CA ALA A 133 6.75 11.76 -21.92
C ALA A 133 5.35 11.82 -21.29
N ALA A 134 5.00 10.83 -20.44
CA ALA A 134 3.71 10.81 -19.75
C ALA A 134 3.57 12.01 -18.79
N TRP A 135 4.64 12.33 -18.06
CA TRP A 135 4.69 13.53 -17.21
C TRP A 135 4.37 14.81 -17.99
N THR A 136 5.08 15.04 -19.11
CA THR A 136 4.89 16.22 -19.95
C THR A 136 3.48 16.29 -20.53
N GLU A 137 2.97 15.18 -21.06
CA GLU A 137 1.61 15.11 -21.63
C GLU A 137 0.54 15.48 -20.60
N HIS A 138 0.65 14.98 -19.37
CA HIS A 138 -0.32 15.29 -18.31
C HIS A 138 -0.26 16.74 -17.84
N LEU A 139 0.95 17.33 -17.78
CA LEU A 139 1.10 18.76 -17.48
C LEU A 139 0.54 19.65 -18.59
N GLU A 140 0.84 19.35 -19.85
CA GLU A 140 0.33 20.10 -21.01
C GLU A 140 -1.19 20.02 -21.08
N LYS A 141 -1.76 18.81 -20.95
CA LYS A 141 -3.21 18.62 -20.92
C LYS A 141 -3.87 19.41 -19.80
N SER A 142 -3.30 19.37 -18.59
CA SER A 142 -3.85 20.11 -17.44
C SER A 142 -3.71 21.64 -17.62
N HIS A 143 -2.68 22.11 -18.32
CA HIS A 143 -2.53 23.51 -18.70
C HIS A 143 -3.63 23.94 -19.68
N VAL A 144 -3.90 23.14 -20.72
CA VAL A 144 -4.98 23.40 -21.69
C VAL A 144 -6.35 23.39 -21.01
N ASP A 145 -6.61 22.40 -20.15
CA ASP A 145 -7.85 22.26 -19.41
C ASP A 145 -7.98 23.27 -18.25
N LYS A 146 -6.93 24.06 -17.97
CA LYS A 146 -6.81 25.01 -16.85
C LYS A 146 -7.10 24.40 -15.48
N LYS A 147 -6.85 23.10 -15.33
CA LYS A 147 -7.06 22.36 -14.08
C LYS A 147 -5.94 22.61 -13.09
N LEU A 148 -6.30 22.60 -11.81
CA LEU A 148 -5.31 22.46 -10.74
C LEU A 148 -4.66 21.08 -10.86
N VAL A 149 -3.34 21.01 -10.68
CA VAL A 149 -2.61 19.74 -10.62
C VAL A 149 -1.98 19.59 -9.24
N VAL A 150 -2.14 18.44 -8.62
CA VAL A 150 -1.46 18.10 -7.37
C VAL A 150 -0.58 16.88 -7.63
N VAL A 151 0.72 17.02 -7.42
CA VAL A 151 1.71 15.98 -7.72
C VAL A 151 2.26 15.43 -6.42
N ASP A 152 2.16 14.12 -6.20
CA ASP A 152 2.83 13.38 -5.11
C ASP A 152 4.16 12.80 -5.61
N PHE A 153 5.26 13.37 -5.15
CA PHE A 153 6.59 12.78 -5.31
C PHE A 153 6.84 11.80 -4.17
N THR A 154 6.88 10.52 -4.51
CA THR A 154 6.93 9.39 -3.56
C THR A 154 8.13 8.49 -3.84
N ALA A 155 8.39 7.57 -2.92
CA ALA A 155 9.30 6.45 -3.13
C ALA A 155 8.75 5.18 -2.46
N ILE A 156 9.04 4.00 -3.03
CA ILE A 156 8.67 2.72 -2.41
C ILE A 156 9.38 2.54 -1.06
N TRP A 157 10.61 2.99 -0.89
CA TRP A 157 11.33 2.86 0.39
C TRP A 157 10.87 3.87 1.44
N CYS A 158 10.04 4.85 1.08
CA CYS A 158 9.57 5.90 1.98
C CYS A 158 8.37 5.43 2.82
N GLY A 159 8.61 5.19 4.11
CA GLY A 159 7.57 4.87 5.10
C GLY A 159 6.45 5.93 5.20
N PRO A 160 6.77 7.22 5.42
CA PRO A 160 5.79 8.30 5.46
C PRO A 160 4.90 8.40 4.22
N CYS A 161 5.43 8.11 3.04
CA CYS A 161 4.69 8.11 1.77
C CYS A 161 3.53 7.11 1.78
N ARG A 162 3.75 5.91 2.34
CA ARG A 162 2.70 4.90 2.50
C ARG A 162 1.54 5.36 3.38
N PHE A 163 1.83 6.16 4.40
CA PHE A 163 0.80 6.65 5.32
C PHE A 163 -0.11 7.69 4.66
N ILE A 164 0.43 8.54 3.78
CA ILE A 164 -0.34 9.61 3.14
C ILE A 164 -0.95 9.21 1.79
N ALA A 165 -0.46 8.14 1.14
CA ALA A 165 -1.03 7.59 -0.08
C ALA A 165 -2.57 7.40 -0.05
N PRO A 166 -3.19 6.76 0.96
CA PRO A 166 -4.66 6.60 0.99
C PRO A 166 -5.39 7.94 1.15
N ILE A 167 -4.79 8.93 1.80
CA ILE A 167 -5.34 10.28 1.93
C ILE A 167 -5.27 11.00 0.59
N PHE A 168 -4.16 10.86 -0.13
CA PHE A 168 -3.98 11.44 -1.47
C PHE A 168 -4.99 10.86 -2.47
N ALA A 169 -5.17 9.54 -2.45
CA ALA A 169 -6.20 8.84 -3.21
C ALA A 169 -7.62 9.33 -2.85
N GLU A 170 -7.91 9.53 -1.55
CA GLU A 170 -9.19 10.09 -1.12
C GLU A 170 -9.42 11.52 -1.65
N LEU A 171 -8.37 12.36 -1.66
CA LEU A 171 -8.43 13.71 -2.23
C LEU A 171 -8.72 13.66 -3.73
N ALA A 172 -8.07 12.77 -4.48
CA ALA A 172 -8.34 12.56 -5.90
C ALA A 172 -9.79 12.13 -6.17
N ARG A 173 -10.34 11.28 -5.30
CA ARG A 173 -11.75 10.87 -5.39
C ARG A 173 -12.71 12.04 -5.15
N LYS A 174 -12.44 12.86 -4.13
CA LYS A 174 -13.32 13.96 -3.69
C LYS A 174 -13.25 15.20 -4.58
N ASN A 175 -12.19 15.36 -5.37
CA ASN A 175 -11.97 16.53 -6.22
C ASN A 175 -11.72 16.07 -7.68
N PRO A 176 -12.72 15.49 -8.39
CA PRO A 176 -12.58 15.03 -9.78
C PRO A 176 -12.12 16.10 -10.79
N GLU A 177 -12.31 17.36 -10.46
CA GLU A 177 -11.90 18.54 -11.19
C GLU A 177 -10.39 18.81 -11.14
N VAL A 178 -9.70 18.30 -10.09
CA VAL A 178 -8.27 18.44 -9.89
C VAL A 178 -7.57 17.22 -10.47
N THR A 179 -6.48 17.44 -11.20
CA THR A 179 -5.63 16.35 -11.70
C THR A 179 -4.66 15.94 -10.59
N PHE A 180 -4.71 14.68 -10.14
CA PHE A 180 -3.75 14.15 -9.19
C PHE A 180 -2.73 13.27 -9.92
N LEU A 181 -1.46 13.65 -9.82
CA LEU A 181 -0.34 12.89 -10.40
C LEU A 181 0.50 12.28 -9.29
N LYS A 182 1.14 11.15 -9.60
CA LYS A 182 2.10 10.50 -8.72
C LYS A 182 3.38 10.22 -9.50
N VAL A 183 4.50 10.60 -8.91
CA VAL A 183 5.84 10.46 -9.50
C VAL A 183 6.69 9.64 -8.53
N ASP A 184 7.16 8.49 -8.97
CA ASP A 184 8.18 7.76 -8.22
C ASP A 184 9.55 8.39 -8.51
N VAL A 185 10.22 8.87 -7.46
CA VAL A 185 11.51 9.55 -7.59
C VAL A 185 12.65 8.64 -8.03
N ASP A 186 12.52 7.32 -7.82
CA ASP A 186 13.51 6.35 -8.29
C ASP A 186 13.38 6.11 -9.80
N GLU A 187 12.17 6.25 -10.35
CA GLU A 187 11.87 6.08 -11.77
C GLU A 187 12.10 7.36 -12.58
N LEU A 188 11.71 8.52 -12.05
CA LEU A 188 11.73 9.82 -12.73
C LEU A 188 12.68 10.81 -12.05
N LYS A 189 13.96 10.44 -11.98
CA LYS A 189 15.01 11.24 -11.33
C LYS A 189 15.17 12.63 -11.95
N THR A 190 15.19 12.73 -13.28
CA THR A 190 15.35 14.02 -13.97
C THR A 190 14.21 14.99 -13.65
N VAL A 191 12.96 14.51 -13.67
CA VAL A 191 11.79 15.31 -13.28
C VAL A 191 11.88 15.73 -11.81
N THR A 192 12.29 14.80 -10.94
CA THR A 192 12.44 15.07 -9.50
C THR A 192 13.46 16.18 -9.24
N GLU A 193 14.61 16.13 -9.92
CA GLU A 193 15.67 17.13 -9.83
C GLU A 193 15.24 18.49 -10.40
N GLU A 194 14.66 18.51 -11.60
CA GLU A 194 14.18 19.73 -12.25
C GLU A 194 13.12 20.48 -11.43
N TRP A 195 12.29 19.76 -10.68
CA TRP A 195 11.22 20.32 -9.86
C TRP A 195 11.64 20.54 -8.39
N GLY A 196 12.93 20.40 -8.06
CA GLY A 196 13.48 20.77 -6.76
C GLY A 196 12.92 19.94 -5.59
N VAL A 197 12.80 18.64 -5.81
CA VAL A 197 12.24 17.69 -4.84
C VAL A 197 13.38 17.00 -4.09
N GLU A 198 13.53 17.33 -2.81
CA GLU A 198 14.68 16.91 -1.97
C GLU A 198 14.30 15.92 -0.86
N ALA A 199 13.02 15.81 -0.51
CA ALA A 199 12.53 14.96 0.57
C ALA A 199 11.17 14.33 0.24
N MET A 200 10.98 13.06 0.60
CA MET A 200 9.74 12.34 0.31
C MET A 200 8.89 12.12 1.56
N PRO A 201 7.54 12.21 1.47
CA PRO A 201 6.81 12.67 0.29
C PRO A 201 6.92 14.19 0.13
N THR A 202 6.94 14.68 -1.11
CA THR A 202 6.75 16.11 -1.42
C THR A 202 5.55 16.26 -2.35
N PHE A 203 4.64 17.15 -2.00
CA PHE A 203 3.50 17.50 -2.83
C PHE A 203 3.71 18.86 -3.47
N LEU A 204 3.58 18.94 -4.79
CA LEU A 204 3.55 20.21 -5.52
C LEU A 204 2.13 20.48 -5.99
N ILE A 205 1.66 21.71 -5.73
CA ILE A 205 0.37 22.20 -6.18
C ILE A 205 0.64 23.16 -7.33
N LEU A 206 0.17 22.83 -8.53
CA LEU A 206 0.43 23.55 -9.76
C LEU A 206 -0.85 24.17 -10.31
N LYS A 207 -0.72 25.39 -10.84
CA LYS A 207 -1.76 26.07 -11.60
C LYS A 207 -1.13 26.68 -12.84
N GLU A 208 -1.70 26.38 -14.01
CA GLU A 208 -1.18 26.86 -15.32
C GLU A 208 0.32 26.56 -15.51
N GLY A 209 0.75 25.37 -15.07
CA GLY A 209 2.14 24.92 -15.16
C GLY A 209 3.11 25.53 -14.15
N LYS A 210 2.64 26.36 -13.20
CA LYS A 210 3.48 26.99 -12.17
C LYS A 210 3.17 26.42 -10.79
N VAL A 211 4.21 26.23 -9.97
CA VAL A 211 4.04 25.87 -8.55
C VAL A 211 3.42 27.05 -7.81
N VAL A 212 2.20 26.85 -7.29
CA VAL A 212 1.49 27.82 -6.45
C VAL A 212 1.58 27.48 -4.97
N ASP A 213 1.88 26.22 -4.63
CA ASP A 213 2.12 25.80 -3.25
C ASP A 213 2.90 24.47 -3.18
N LYS A 214 3.49 24.19 -2.02
CA LYS A 214 4.31 22.98 -1.76
C LYS A 214 4.05 22.45 -0.35
N VAL A 215 3.95 21.14 -0.19
CA VAL A 215 3.92 20.47 1.12
C VAL A 215 5.04 19.45 1.17
N VAL A 216 5.89 19.53 2.20
CA VAL A 216 6.97 18.56 2.42
C VAL A 216 6.63 17.71 3.64
N GLY A 217 6.70 16.39 3.48
CA GLY A 217 6.37 15.39 4.47
C GLY A 217 4.91 14.94 4.45
N ALA A 218 4.61 13.90 5.21
CA ALA A 218 3.27 13.30 5.32
C ALA A 218 2.32 14.15 6.20
N LYS A 219 2.02 15.37 5.76
CA LYS A 219 1.21 16.36 6.49
C LYS A 219 -0.21 16.44 5.90
N LYS A 220 -1.08 15.55 6.36
CA LYS A 220 -2.47 15.41 5.90
C LYS A 220 -3.24 16.74 5.87
N GLU A 221 -3.31 17.41 7.01
CA GLU A 221 -4.16 18.59 7.20
C GLU A 221 -3.67 19.76 6.35
N GLU A 222 -2.34 19.93 6.28
CA GLU A 222 -1.72 20.97 5.44
C GLU A 222 -2.01 20.73 3.95
N LEU A 223 -1.89 19.48 3.50
CA LEU A 223 -2.18 19.09 2.12
C LEU A 223 -3.64 19.35 1.76
N GLN A 224 -4.58 18.89 2.59
CA GLN A 224 -6.01 19.08 2.37
C GLN A 224 -6.37 20.57 2.28
N LEU A 225 -5.84 21.39 3.21
CA LEU A 225 -6.10 22.82 3.24
C LEU A 225 -5.57 23.53 2.00
N LYS A 226 -4.38 23.15 1.51
CA LYS A 226 -3.80 23.75 0.29
C LYS A 226 -4.54 23.34 -0.98
N VAL A 227 -4.99 22.10 -1.10
CA VAL A 227 -5.83 21.66 -2.22
C VAL A 227 -7.13 22.46 -2.26
N VAL A 228 -7.84 22.57 -1.14
CA VAL A 228 -9.08 23.34 -1.04
C VAL A 228 -8.86 24.83 -1.31
N LYS A 229 -7.76 25.40 -0.83
CA LYS A 229 -7.43 26.82 -1.03
C LYS A 229 -7.24 27.17 -2.51
N HIS A 230 -6.63 26.27 -3.29
CA HIS A 230 -6.25 26.55 -4.67
C HIS A 230 -7.23 26.00 -5.72
N ALA A 231 -8.09 25.07 -5.34
CA ALA A 231 -9.24 24.66 -6.15
C ALA A 231 -10.24 25.84 -6.26
N THR A 232 -10.67 26.18 -7.47
CA THR A 232 -11.57 27.30 -7.73
C THR A 232 -13.02 26.85 -7.96
N PRO A 233 -14.02 27.76 -7.94
CA PRO A 233 -15.42 27.40 -8.23
C PRO A 233 -15.67 26.89 -9.66
N ALA A 234 -14.79 27.19 -10.62
CA ALA A 234 -14.84 26.56 -11.95
C ALA A 234 -14.45 25.07 -11.88
N ASP A 235 -13.73 24.70 -10.84
CA ASP A 235 -13.38 23.33 -10.49
C ASP A 235 -14.52 22.71 -9.61
N VAL A 236 -15.23 23.47 -8.77
CA VAL A 236 -16.29 22.96 -7.86
C VAL A 236 -17.71 22.89 -8.49
N ALA A 237 -17.96 23.50 -9.64
CA ALA A 237 -19.31 23.62 -10.20
C ALA A 237 -19.80 22.40 -11.02
N THR A 238 -20.05 21.27 -10.37
CA THR A 238 -21.12 20.31 -10.74
C THR A 238 -21.41 19.32 -9.60
N ALA A 239 -21.79 19.85 -8.44
CA ALA A 239 -22.36 19.05 -7.34
C ALA A 239 -23.62 19.74 -6.78
N SER A 240 -24.57 20.03 -7.66
CA SER A 240 -25.98 20.32 -7.33
C SER A 240 -26.81 20.31 -8.61
N ALA A 241 -27.22 19.12 -9.03
CA ALA A 241 -28.41 18.84 -9.82
C ALA A 241 -28.81 17.39 -9.57
#